data_AF-A0A950B4N8-F1
#
_entry.id   AF-A0A950B4N8-F1
#
_cell.length_a   1.000
_cell.length_b   1.000
_cell.length_c   1.000
_cell.angle_alpha   90.00
_cell.angle_beta   90.00
_cell.angle_gamma   90.00
#
_symmetry.space_group_name_H-M   'P 1'
#
loop_
_entity.id
_entity.type
_entity.pdbx_description
1 polymer ?
#
loop_
_entity_poly.entity_id
_entity_poly.type
_entity_poly.pdbx_seq_one_letter_code
_entity_poly.pdbx_strand_id
1 'polypeptide(L)'
;MIYPWQTDDWQRLQQLRSHWPHALLLHGQAGIGKLQFAQHLAKGLLCESPQPNGEPCGSCAACHWFAQGNHPDYRIVVPEALASEVGQAGEDDAKAEKAEKGDGEEGKKSRAPS
;
A
#
# COMPACT_ATOMS: atom_id res chain seq x y z
N MET A 1 -2.86 -11.57 -2.27
CA MET A 1 -2.69 -12.93 -2.81
C MET A 1 -2.59 -13.84 -1.62
N ILE A 2 -3.37 -14.92 -1.61
CA ILE A 2 -3.33 -15.97 -0.58
C ILE A 2 -2.53 -17.13 -1.13
N TYR A 3 -1.58 -17.65 -0.36
CA TYR A 3 -0.83 -18.83 -0.77
C TYR A 3 -1.66 -20.12 -0.56
N PRO A 4 -1.44 -21.20 -1.34
CA PRO A 4 -2.25 -22.41 -1.24
C PRO A 4 -2.33 -23.00 0.17
N TRP A 5 -1.23 -22.96 0.93
CA TRP A 5 -1.16 -23.46 2.31
C TRP A 5 -1.85 -22.57 3.35
N GLN A 6 -2.30 -21.36 2.98
CA GLN A 6 -3.02 -20.42 3.86
C GLN A 6 -4.54 -20.47 3.64
N THR A 7 -5.02 -21.32 2.73
CA THR A 7 -6.44 -21.37 2.35
C THR A 7 -7.34 -21.75 3.53
N ASP A 8 -6.91 -22.72 4.35
CA ASP A 8 -7.66 -23.17 5.52
C ASP A 8 -7.76 -22.08 6.60
N ASP A 9 -6.65 -21.35 6.83
CA ASP A 9 -6.61 -20.22 7.75
C ASP A 9 -7.52 -19.08 7.27
N TRP A 10 -7.53 -18.80 5.96
CA TRP A 10 -8.45 -17.84 5.37
C TRP A 10 -9.90 -18.23 5.63
N GLN A 11 -10.29 -19.45 5.26
CA GLN A 11 -11.66 -19.92 5.46
C GLN A 11 -12.12 -19.81 6.92
N ARG A 12 -11.24 -20.16 7.86
CA ARG A 12 -11.51 -20.02 9.30
C ARG A 12 -11.78 -18.57 9.69
N LEU A 13 -10.97 -17.62 9.21
CA LEU A 13 -11.18 -16.20 9.50
C LEU A 13 -12.49 -15.67 8.90
N GLN A 14 -12.87 -16.13 7.70
CA GLN A 14 -14.11 -15.70 7.06
C GLN A 14 -15.36 -16.18 7.80
N GLN A 15 -15.29 -17.29 8.53
CA GLN A 15 -16.37 -17.74 9.41
C GLN A 15 -16.60 -16.81 10.60
N LEU A 16 -15.57 -16.05 11.01
CA LEU A 16 -15.64 -15.09 12.11
C LEU A 16 -16.15 -13.71 11.67
N ARG A 17 -16.55 -13.55 10.40
CA ARG A 17 -16.84 -12.23 9.83
C ARG A 17 -18.04 -11.51 10.45
N SER A 18 -18.96 -12.26 11.06
CA SER A 18 -20.07 -11.68 11.84
C SER A 18 -19.61 -11.12 13.18
N HIS A 19 -18.52 -11.64 13.74
CA HIS A 19 -17.98 -11.29 15.06
C HIS A 19 -16.44 -11.24 15.00
N TRP A 20 -15.91 -10.17 14.41
CA TRP A 20 -14.47 -10.03 14.23
C TRP A 20 -13.74 -9.84 15.56
N PRO A 21 -12.65 -10.58 15.81
CA PRO A 21 -11.74 -10.25 16.89
C PRO A 21 -11.06 -8.90 16.64
N HIS A 22 -10.84 -8.11 17.70
CA HIS A 22 -10.19 -6.81 17.64
C HIS A 22 -8.66 -6.90 17.45
N ALA A 23 -8.08 -8.09 17.71
CA ALA A 23 -6.66 -8.35 17.54
C ALA A 23 -6.44 -9.80 17.08
N LEU A 24 -5.54 -9.98 16.11
CA LEU A 24 -5.12 -11.28 15.59
C LEU A 24 -3.61 -11.38 15.64
N LEU A 25 -3.11 -12.51 16.17
CA LEU A 25 -1.69 -12.84 16.15
C LEU A 25 -1.44 -13.92 15.10
N LEU A 26 -0.72 -13.57 14.04
CA LEU A 26 -0.26 -14.54 13.04
C LEU A 26 1.11 -15.09 13.43
N HIS A 27 1.17 -16.39 13.74
CA HIS A 27 2.41 -17.06 14.12
C HIS A 27 2.81 -18.12 13.09
N GLY A 28 4.11 -18.40 12.99
CA GLY A 28 4.64 -19.39 12.06
C GLY A 28 6.05 -19.05 11.62
N GLN A 29 6.66 -19.92 10.82
CA GLN A 29 8.04 -19.76 10.34
C GLN A 29 8.25 -18.47 9.54
N ALA A 30 9.48 -17.96 9.52
CA ALA A 30 9.85 -16.85 8.65
C ALA A 30 9.69 -17.26 7.18
N GLY A 31 9.27 -16.32 6.32
CA GLY A 31 9.11 -16.58 4.89
C GLY A 31 7.80 -17.26 4.44
N ILE A 32 6.95 -17.75 5.36
CA ILE A 32 5.67 -18.41 5.02
C ILE A 32 4.58 -17.45 4.47
N GLY A 33 4.90 -16.16 4.29
CA GLY A 33 3.98 -15.17 3.71
C GLY A 33 2.99 -14.54 4.70
N LYS A 34 3.33 -14.45 6.00
CA LYS A 34 2.42 -13.89 7.03
C LYS A 34 2.06 -12.43 6.80
N LEU A 35 3.03 -11.61 6.40
CA LEU A 35 2.81 -10.19 6.14
C LEU A 35 1.87 -10.00 4.94
N GLN A 36 2.11 -10.74 3.85
CA GLN A 36 1.28 -10.71 2.66
C GLN A 36 -0.15 -11.18 2.95
N PHE A 37 -0.29 -12.21 3.79
CA PHE A 37 -1.60 -12.66 4.27
C PHE A 37 -2.32 -11.59 5.09
N ALA A 38 -1.63 -10.96 6.06
CA ALA A 38 -2.18 -9.88 6.87
C ALA A 38 -2.61 -8.67 6.02
N GLN A 39 -1.78 -8.26 5.05
CA GLN A 39 -2.08 -7.19 4.11
C GLN A 39 -3.29 -7.53 3.24
N HIS A 40 -3.37 -8.77 2.75
CA HIS A 40 -4.51 -9.21 1.95
C HIS A 40 -5.81 -9.26 2.76
N LEU A 41 -5.73 -9.72 4.01
CA LEU A 41 -6.85 -9.68 4.96
C LEU A 41 -7.31 -8.26 5.23
N ALA A 42 -6.38 -7.33 5.51
CA ALA A 42 -6.70 -5.92 5.69
C ALA A 42 -7.38 -5.32 4.46
N LYS A 43 -6.87 -5.63 3.25
CA LYS A 43 -7.51 -5.20 2.00
C LYS A 43 -8.94 -5.73 1.87
N GLY A 44 -9.19 -6.99 2.23
CA GLY A 44 -10.52 -7.59 2.21
C GLY A 44 -11.48 -7.04 3.28
N LEU A 45 -10.95 -6.61 4.42
CA LEU A 45 -11.73 -5.94 5.48
C LEU A 45 -12.15 -4.52 5.08
N LEU A 46 -11.27 -3.79 4.41
CA LEU A 46 -11.50 -2.40 3.97
C LEU A 46 -12.19 -2.31 2.60
N CYS A 47 -12.35 -3.43 1.90
CA CYS A 47 -13.02 -3.48 0.61
C CYS A 47 -14.51 -3.12 0.75
N GLU A 48 -15.01 -2.24 -0.13
CA GLU A 48 -16.41 -1.81 -0.15
C GLU A 48 -17.34 -2.93 -0.64
N SER A 49 -16.86 -3.75 -1.58
CA SER A 49 -17.64 -4.82 -2.22
C SER A 49 -16.87 -6.15 -2.23
N PRO A 50 -16.55 -6.71 -1.06
CA PRO A 50 -15.78 -7.95 -0.98
C PRO A 50 -16.54 -9.10 -1.66
N GLN A 51 -15.79 -10.04 -2.23
CA GLN A 51 -16.35 -11.25 -2.85
C GLN A 51 -17.07 -12.12 -1.80
N PRO A 52 -17.88 -13.12 -2.18
CA PRO A 52 -18.58 -13.99 -1.21
C PRO A 52 -17.65 -14.75 -0.26
N ASN A 53 -16.44 -15.09 -0.71
CA ASN A 53 -15.38 -15.66 0.12
C ASN A 53 -14.59 -14.61 0.92
N GLY A 54 -15.05 -13.35 0.86
CA GLY A 54 -14.52 -12.11 1.41
C GLY A 54 -13.12 -11.70 0.96
N GLU A 55 -12.64 -12.23 -0.17
CA GLU A 55 -11.51 -11.65 -0.87
C GLU A 55 -11.85 -10.22 -1.35
N PRO A 56 -10.88 -9.30 -1.42
CA PRO A 56 -11.11 -7.97 -1.96
C PRO A 56 -11.49 -8.05 -3.44
N CYS A 57 -12.39 -7.18 -3.90
CA CYS A 57 -12.80 -7.14 -5.32
C CYS A 57 -11.69 -6.64 -6.26
N GLY A 58 -10.78 -5.82 -5.74
CA GLY A 58 -9.66 -5.28 -6.50
C GLY A 58 -9.99 -4.08 -7.39
N SER A 59 -11.26 -3.67 -7.49
CA SER A 59 -11.73 -2.62 -8.42
C SER A 59 -12.42 -1.42 -7.75
N CYS A 60 -12.79 -1.51 -6.47
CA CYS A 60 -13.39 -0.39 -5.74
C CYS A 60 -12.34 0.69 -5.37
N ALA A 61 -12.80 1.88 -5.00
CA ALA A 61 -11.91 3.01 -4.65
C ALA A 61 -10.99 2.65 -3.48
N ALA A 62 -11.53 2.06 -2.41
CA ALA A 62 -10.75 1.54 -1.30
C ALA A 62 -9.66 0.54 -1.75
N CYS A 63 -9.97 -0.38 -2.66
CA CYS A 63 -8.99 -1.35 -3.17
C CYS A 63 -7.85 -0.67 -3.96
N HIS A 64 -8.13 0.42 -4.68
CA HIS A 64 -7.13 1.20 -5.40
C HIS A 64 -6.25 2.01 -4.45
N TRP A 65 -6.82 2.70 -3.47
CA TRP A 65 -6.04 3.41 -2.44
C TRP A 65 -5.14 2.47 -1.65
N PHE A 66 -5.65 1.29 -1.30
CA PHE A 66 -4.86 0.26 -0.62
C PHE A 66 -3.69 -0.20 -1.48
N ALA A 67 -3.89 -0.41 -2.79
CA ALA A 67 -2.83 -0.82 -3.70
C ALA A 67 -1.74 0.26 -3.87
N GLN A 68 -2.09 1.53 -3.69
CA GLN A 68 -1.17 2.66 -3.69
C GLN A 68 -0.54 2.92 -2.31
N GLY A 69 -0.97 2.19 -1.28
CA GLY A 69 -0.52 2.36 0.10
C GLY A 69 -1.09 3.59 0.81
N ASN A 70 -2.07 4.28 0.23
CA ASN A 70 -2.64 5.55 0.74
C ASN A 70 -4.05 5.39 1.34
N HIS A 71 -4.43 4.19 1.76
CA HIS A 71 -5.75 3.98 2.34
C HIS A 71 -5.83 4.62 3.74
N PRO A 72 -6.77 5.55 4.01
CA PRO A 72 -6.77 6.34 5.25
C PRO A 72 -6.94 5.48 6.52
N ASP A 73 -7.69 4.39 6.41
CA ASP A 73 -7.92 3.44 7.52
C ASP A 73 -6.91 2.28 7.58
N TYR A 74 -5.81 2.35 6.82
CA TYR A 74 -4.76 1.33 6.84
C TYR A 74 -3.45 1.93 7.31
N ARG A 75 -2.79 1.29 8.29
CA ARG A 75 -1.48 1.70 8.78
C ARG A 75 -0.60 0.48 9.02
N ILE A 76 0.67 0.62 8.67
CA ILE A 76 1.72 -0.37 8.96
C ILE A 76 2.59 0.22 10.05
N VAL A 77 2.67 -0.46 11.19
CA VAL A 77 3.56 -0.10 12.29
C VAL A 77 4.75 -1.04 12.26
N VAL A 78 5.93 -0.48 12.02
CA VAL A 78 7.21 -1.21 12.04
C VAL A 78 8.24 -0.39 12.84
N PRO A 79 9.26 -1.04 13.41
CA PRO A 79 10.43 -0.33 13.92
C PRO A 79 11.07 0.52 12.81
N GLU A 80 11.55 1.71 13.16
CA GLU A 80 12.22 2.64 12.23
C GLU A 80 13.38 1.95 11.47
N ALA A 81 14.13 1.09 12.16
CA ALA A 81 15.23 0.33 11.57
C ALA A 81 14.81 -0.61 10.41
N LEU A 82 13.52 -0.94 10.29
CA LEU A 82 12.98 -1.85 9.27
C LEU A 82 12.08 -1.12 8.24
N ALA A 83 11.91 0.20 8.37
CA ALA A 83 11.00 0.97 7.53
C ALA A 83 11.38 0.92 6.04
N SER A 84 12.68 0.91 5.72
CA SER A 84 13.17 0.85 4.35
C SER A 84 12.86 -0.48 3.63
N GLU A 85 12.65 -1.56 4.38
CA GLU A 85 12.43 -2.91 3.84
C GLU A 85 10.94 -3.20 3.60
N VAL A 86 10.08 -2.58 4.40
CA VAL A 86 8.63 -2.71 4.30
C VAL A 86 8.13 -1.50 3.53
N GLY A 87 8.30 -1.51 2.21
CA GLY A 87 7.98 -0.39 1.31
C GLY A 87 6.72 0.37 1.73
N GLN A 88 6.91 1.48 2.43
CA GLN A 88 5.83 2.31 2.97
C GLN A 88 5.55 3.43 1.98
N ALA A 89 4.27 3.56 1.61
CA ALA A 89 3.73 4.79 1.09
C ALA A 89 3.30 5.67 2.26
N GLY A 90 3.88 6.87 2.33
CA GLY A 90 3.33 7.99 3.08
C GLY A 90 3.75 8.11 4.53
N GLU A 91 5.01 8.48 4.77
CA GLU A 91 5.35 9.46 5.81
C GLU A 91 6.02 10.64 5.10
N ASP A 92 5.54 11.83 5.46
CA ASP A 92 5.75 13.14 4.86
C ASP A 92 7.19 13.47 4.39
N ASP A 93 7.45 13.38 3.08
CA ASP A 93 8.58 14.08 2.44
C ASP A 93 8.20 15.56 2.23
N ALA A 94 8.16 16.31 3.32
CA ALA A 94 8.41 17.74 3.28
C ALA A 94 9.91 17.98 2.99
N LYS A 95 10.38 17.63 1.79
CA LYS A 95 11.71 18.02 1.33
C LYS A 95 11.61 19.22 0.40
N ALA A 96 11.79 20.40 1.00
CA ALA A 96 12.18 21.59 0.29
C ALA A 96 13.48 21.31 -0.49
N GLU A 97 13.45 21.37 -1.82
CA GLU A 97 14.66 21.53 -2.62
C GLU A 97 14.54 22.75 -3.54
N LYS A 98 15.25 23.81 -3.13
CA LYS A 98 15.84 24.80 -4.02
C LYS A 98 16.89 24.09 -4.90
N ALA A 99 16.80 24.26 -6.21
CA ALA A 99 17.93 24.25 -7.14
C ALA A 99 17.44 24.97 -8.42
N GLU A 100 17.76 26.25 -8.58
CA GLU A 100 18.85 26.71 -9.45
C GLU A 100 18.79 26.12 -10.86
N LYS A 101 18.40 26.96 -11.82
CA LYS A 101 18.63 26.70 -13.24
C LYS A 101 19.36 27.91 -13.83
N GLY A 102 20.67 27.79 -13.87
CA GLY A 102 21.55 28.61 -14.68
C GLY A 102 21.57 28.13 -16.13
N ASP A 103 21.51 29.14 -17.00
CA ASP A 103 22.14 29.29 -18.32
C ASP A 103 21.91 28.30 -19.48
N GLY A 104 21.82 28.89 -20.67
CA GLY A 104 21.52 28.23 -21.94
C GLY A 104 21.10 29.21 -23.04
N GLU A 105 21.98 30.16 -23.34
CA GLU A 105 21.97 31.03 -24.53
C GLU A 105 21.94 30.20 -25.84
N GLU A 106 21.14 30.60 -26.84
CA GLU A 106 21.52 30.63 -28.27
C GLU A 106 20.40 31.24 -29.14
N GLY A 107 20.73 32.27 -29.92
CA GLY A 107 19.78 33.21 -30.51
C GLY A 107 19.40 33.03 -31.99
N LYS A 108 18.64 34.00 -32.52
CA LYS A 108 18.78 34.53 -33.89
C LYS A 108 17.77 35.65 -34.22
N LYS A 109 18.34 36.69 -34.86
CA LYS A 109 17.77 37.64 -35.86
C LYS A 109 16.85 38.72 -35.26
N SER A 110 17.15 40.01 -35.44
CA SER A 110 17.25 40.67 -36.75
C SER A 110 18.15 41.93 -36.77
N ARG A 111 18.84 42.14 -37.89
CA ARG A 111 19.56 43.36 -38.32
C ARG A 111 18.49 44.41 -38.73
N ALA A 112 18.44 45.61 -38.15
CA ALA A 112 19.04 46.91 -38.59
C ALA A 112 18.53 47.45 -39.96
N PRO A 113 18.69 48.75 -40.29
CA PRO A 113 18.53 50.00 -39.52
C PRO A 113 17.75 51.09 -40.33
N SER A 114 17.30 52.17 -39.68
CA SER A 114 17.49 53.58 -40.09
C SER A 114 16.87 54.54 -39.09
#